data_AF-A0A7T7KZS0-F1
#
_entry.id   AF-A0A7T7KZS0-F1
#
_cell.length_a   1.000
_cell.length_b   1.000
_cell.length_c   1.000
_cell.angle_alpha   90.00
_cell.angle_beta   90.00
_cell.angle_gamma   90.00
#
_symmetry.space_group_name_H-M   'P 1'
#
loop_
_entity.id
_entity.type
_entity.pdbx_description
1 polymer ?
#
loop_
_entity_poly.entity_id
_entity_poly.type
_entity_poly.pdbx_seq_one_letter_code
_entity_poly.pdbx_strand_id
1 'polypeptide(L)'
;MSAVARLARAEWGPLYGAVRAGLVERRLRAIPMTVAAVCLTALTQYAQNQPWGYRFVQNIGAVRAEDPLWLALLRTPLSLFVPALDLPVWGALAQILLVFGIAEICLGWWRTLVIAYVATLAGTLYARVGIALGPHGFLGLPASDSLVVDTGPSAAVVGLAVFLCWRYRAYVTAGVVVVAMVVEVLLKENLAGKEHLAAIAAVLVLCGISELRHRPPGRDRTGSGSGLPPIQS
;
A
#
# COMPACT_ATOMS: atom_id res chain seq x y z
N MET A 1 26.51 22.03 -2.43
CA MET A 1 25.17 21.41 -2.29
C MET A 1 24.54 21.88 -1.00
N SER A 2 23.26 22.30 -1.02
CA SER A 2 22.55 22.74 0.19
C SER A 2 22.28 21.57 1.14
N ALA A 3 22.06 21.86 2.43
CA ALA A 3 21.70 20.84 3.42
C ALA A 3 20.41 20.09 3.03
N VAL A 4 19.44 20.80 2.46
CA VAL A 4 18.18 20.23 1.94
C VAL A 4 18.43 19.23 0.82
N ALA A 5 19.31 19.55 -0.14
CA ALA A 5 19.64 18.64 -1.25
C ALA A 5 20.33 17.35 -0.77
N ARG A 6 21.11 17.42 0.32
CA ARG A 6 21.75 16.26 0.95
C ARG A 6 20.73 15.39 1.69
N LEU A 7 19.80 15.99 2.41
CA LEU A 7 18.70 15.28 3.08
C LEU A 7 17.80 14.57 2.07
N ALA A 8 17.38 15.28 1.01
CA ALA A 8 16.56 14.70 -0.05
C ALA A 8 17.27 13.52 -0.75
N ARG A 9 18.59 13.62 -0.97
CA ARG A 9 19.37 12.51 -1.54
C ARG A 9 19.54 11.34 -0.57
N ALA A 10 19.69 11.59 0.72
CA ALA A 10 19.76 10.52 1.72
C ALA A 10 18.43 9.76 1.81
N GLU A 11 17.32 10.49 1.74
CA GLU A 11 15.96 9.95 1.82
C GLU A 11 15.56 9.19 0.55
N TRP A 12 15.70 9.81 -0.63
CA TRP A 12 15.19 9.25 -1.89
C TRP A 12 16.25 8.58 -2.76
N GLY A 13 17.54 8.78 -2.47
CA GLY A 13 18.64 8.24 -3.26
C GLY A 13 18.60 6.72 -3.43
N PRO A 14 18.37 5.92 -2.36
CA PRO A 14 18.26 4.48 -2.47
C PRO A 14 17.09 4.03 -3.37
N LEU A 15 15.92 4.63 -3.19
CA LEU A 15 14.72 4.34 -3.99
C LEU A 15 14.94 4.73 -5.46
N TYR A 16 15.43 5.94 -5.70
CA TYR A 16 15.73 6.44 -7.05
C TYR A 16 16.76 5.56 -7.76
N GLY A 17 17.80 5.13 -7.04
CA GLY A 17 18.82 4.23 -7.56
C GLY A 17 18.24 2.88 -8.00
N ALA A 18 17.37 2.28 -7.16
CA ALA A 18 16.71 1.01 -7.48
C ALA A 18 15.78 1.13 -8.68
N VAL A 19 14.94 2.17 -8.73
CA VAL A 19 14.04 2.42 -9.87
C VAL A 19 14.83 2.64 -11.16
N ARG A 20 15.87 3.49 -11.11
CA ARG A 20 16.71 3.78 -12.27
C ARG A 20 17.43 2.53 -12.77
N ALA A 21 17.99 1.73 -11.87
CA ALA A 21 18.67 0.48 -12.24
C ALA A 21 17.70 -0.49 -12.95
N GLY A 22 16.51 -0.71 -12.37
CA GLY A 22 15.50 -1.58 -12.97
C GLY A 22 14.99 -1.08 -14.32
N LEU A 23 14.80 0.24 -14.49
CA LEU A 23 14.41 0.83 -15.77
C LEU A 23 15.50 0.73 -16.83
N VAL A 24 16.78 0.89 -16.45
CA VAL A 24 17.90 0.75 -17.40
C VAL A 24 18.05 -0.70 -17.86
N GLU A 25 17.94 -1.65 -16.95
CA GLU A 25 18.11 -3.07 -17.24
C GLU A 25 16.94 -3.65 -18.05
N ARG A 26 15.69 -3.28 -17.71
CA ARG A 26 14.48 -3.97 -18.22
C ARG A 26 13.52 -3.05 -18.98
N ARG A 27 13.72 -1.73 -18.97
CA ARG A 27 12.85 -0.73 -19.62
C ARG A 27 11.36 -0.97 -19.27
N LEU A 28 10.48 -1.02 -20.28
CA LEU A 28 9.05 -1.27 -20.12
C LEU A 28 8.74 -2.71 -19.68
N ARG A 29 9.67 -3.67 -19.84
CA ARG A 29 9.50 -5.03 -19.32
C ARG A 29 9.68 -5.10 -17.80
N ALA A 30 10.00 -3.99 -17.15
CA ALA A 30 10.10 -3.91 -15.69
C ALA A 30 8.72 -3.83 -15.01
N ILE A 31 7.66 -3.46 -15.74
CA ILE A 31 6.33 -3.17 -15.16
C ILE A 31 5.12 -3.82 -15.89
N PRO A 32 5.20 -5.08 -16.36
CA PRO A 32 4.09 -5.69 -17.09
C PRO A 32 2.80 -5.80 -16.26
N MET A 33 2.88 -6.09 -14.95
CA MET A 33 1.71 -6.18 -14.09
C MET A 33 1.07 -4.80 -13.90
N THR A 34 1.87 -3.75 -13.70
CA THR A 34 1.37 -2.38 -13.57
C THR A 34 0.68 -1.92 -14.84
N VAL A 35 1.25 -2.21 -16.02
CA VAL A 35 0.59 -1.89 -17.30
C VAL A 35 -0.73 -2.65 -17.42
N ALA A 36 -0.76 -3.93 -17.09
CA ALA A 36 -2.00 -4.72 -17.08
C ALA A 36 -3.04 -4.14 -16.11
N ALA A 37 -2.63 -3.72 -14.91
CA ALA A 37 -3.47 -3.08 -13.91
C ALA A 37 -4.07 -1.75 -14.40
N VAL A 38 -3.26 -0.89 -15.02
CA VAL A 38 -3.73 0.38 -15.61
C VAL A 38 -4.70 0.11 -16.76
N CYS A 39 -4.37 -0.82 -17.66
CA CYS A 39 -5.26 -1.19 -18.77
C CYS A 39 -6.58 -1.79 -18.27
N LEU A 40 -6.54 -2.66 -17.27
CA LEU A 40 -7.72 -3.27 -16.68
C LEU A 40 -8.60 -2.20 -16.01
N THR A 41 -8.00 -1.26 -15.27
CA THR A 41 -8.71 -0.13 -14.64
C THR A 41 -9.33 0.82 -15.66
N ALA A 42 -8.64 1.06 -16.79
CA ALA A 42 -9.17 1.86 -17.88
C ALA A 42 -10.32 1.15 -18.60
N LEU A 43 -10.23 -0.17 -18.77
CA LEU A 43 -11.26 -1.00 -19.40
C LEU A 43 -12.51 -1.10 -18.52
N THR A 44 -12.35 -1.30 -17.21
CA THR A 44 -13.47 -1.30 -16.25
C THR A 44 -14.14 0.06 -16.22
N GLN A 45 -13.39 1.16 -16.22
CA GLN A 45 -13.96 2.51 -16.36
C GLN A 45 -14.74 2.65 -17.67
N TYR A 46 -14.17 2.23 -18.79
CA TYR A 46 -14.83 2.32 -20.08
C TYR A 46 -16.15 1.55 -20.08
N ALA A 47 -16.14 0.31 -19.58
CA ALA A 47 -17.32 -0.54 -19.47
C ALA A 47 -18.36 0.06 -18.51
N GLN A 48 -17.94 0.63 -17.38
CA GLN A 48 -18.84 1.24 -16.40
C GLN A 48 -19.60 2.45 -16.97
N ASN A 49 -18.99 3.18 -17.92
CA ASN A 49 -19.63 4.28 -18.64
C ASN A 49 -20.53 3.81 -19.80
N GLN A 50 -20.68 2.51 -20.02
CA GLN A 50 -21.63 1.97 -21.01
C GLN A 50 -23.00 1.68 -20.38
N PRO A 51 -24.10 1.85 -21.12
CA PRO A 51 -25.47 1.64 -20.62
C PRO A 51 -25.72 0.25 -20.02
N TRP A 52 -24.99 -0.77 -20.47
CA TRP A 52 -25.09 -2.16 -20.01
C TRP A 52 -24.04 -2.53 -18.95
N GLY A 53 -22.95 -1.76 -18.85
CA GLY A 53 -21.75 -2.20 -18.13
C GLY A 53 -21.70 -1.76 -16.66
N TYR A 54 -22.48 -0.75 -16.26
CA TYR A 54 -22.53 -0.29 -14.87
C TYR A 54 -22.88 -1.42 -13.88
N ARG A 55 -23.98 -2.16 -14.13
CA ARG A 55 -24.41 -3.29 -13.28
C ARG A 55 -23.41 -4.44 -13.30
N PHE A 56 -22.78 -4.69 -14.44
CA PHE A 56 -21.80 -5.77 -14.59
C PHE A 56 -20.52 -5.49 -13.78
N VAL A 57 -19.96 -4.28 -13.90
CA VAL A 57 -18.75 -3.85 -13.17
C VAL A 57 -19.00 -3.83 -11.66
N GLN A 58 -20.14 -3.30 -11.23
CA GLN A 58 -20.57 -3.34 -9.82
C GLN A 58 -20.69 -4.79 -9.31
N ASN A 59 -21.36 -5.69 -10.04
CA ASN A 59 -21.57 -7.07 -9.59
C ASN A 59 -20.28 -7.89 -9.47
N ILE A 60 -19.24 -7.56 -10.23
CA ILE A 60 -17.99 -8.32 -10.25
C ILE A 60 -16.95 -7.74 -9.29
N GLY A 61 -16.91 -6.42 -9.09
CA GLY A 61 -15.83 -5.80 -8.31
C GLY A 61 -16.27 -4.86 -7.19
N ALA A 62 -17.56 -4.56 -7.02
CA ALA A 62 -18.02 -3.90 -5.81
C ALA A 62 -17.94 -4.86 -4.63
N VAL A 63 -17.21 -4.43 -3.60
CA VAL A 63 -17.19 -5.09 -2.29
C VAL A 63 -17.85 -4.13 -1.31
N ARG A 64 -18.84 -4.63 -0.59
CA ARG A 64 -19.47 -3.92 0.51
C ARG A 64 -19.20 -4.65 1.82
N ALA A 65 -19.24 -3.92 2.93
CA ALA A 65 -19.07 -4.54 4.24
C ALA A 65 -20.21 -5.53 4.58
N GLU A 66 -21.40 -5.34 3.99
CA GLU A 66 -22.54 -6.26 4.08
C GLU A 66 -22.35 -7.59 3.33
N ASP A 67 -21.44 -7.66 2.35
CA ASP A 67 -21.26 -8.86 1.54
C ASP A 67 -20.72 -10.04 2.37
N PRO A 68 -21.06 -11.30 2.05
CA PRO A 68 -20.44 -12.46 2.67
C PRO A 68 -18.91 -12.41 2.55
N LEU A 69 -18.20 -12.76 3.63
CA LEU A 69 -16.73 -12.65 3.71
C LEU A 69 -16.01 -13.40 2.57
N TRP A 70 -16.56 -14.53 2.13
CA TRP A 70 -16.03 -15.30 1.00
C TRP A 70 -16.16 -14.56 -0.35
N LEU A 71 -17.26 -13.82 -0.56
CA LEU A 71 -17.48 -13.00 -1.75
C LEU A 71 -16.56 -11.78 -1.74
N ALA A 72 -16.37 -11.15 -0.58
CA ALA A 72 -15.39 -10.08 -0.43
C ALA A 72 -13.95 -10.57 -0.69
N LEU A 73 -13.58 -11.76 -0.22
CA LEU A 73 -12.27 -12.38 -0.51
C LEU A 73 -12.08 -12.71 -2.00
N LEU A 74 -13.14 -13.14 -2.69
CA LEU A 74 -13.10 -13.46 -4.12
C LEU A 74 -13.06 -12.19 -5.00
N ARG A 75 -13.74 -11.13 -4.56
CA ARG A 75 -13.86 -9.87 -5.31
C ARG A 75 -12.78 -8.85 -4.97
N THR A 76 -12.11 -8.95 -3.82
CA THR A 76 -11.02 -8.03 -3.40
C THR A 76 -9.93 -7.85 -4.46
N PRO A 77 -9.44 -8.89 -5.17
CA PRO A 77 -8.46 -8.72 -6.23
C PRO A 77 -8.98 -7.87 -7.40
N LEU A 78 -10.28 -7.98 -7.72
CA LEU A 78 -10.95 -7.24 -8.79
C LEU A 78 -11.37 -5.83 -8.35
N SER A 79 -11.73 -5.65 -7.08
CA SER A 79 -12.15 -4.37 -6.48
C SER A 79 -11.06 -3.29 -6.54
N LEU A 80 -9.79 -3.71 -6.56
CA LEU A 80 -8.62 -2.86 -6.77
C LEU A 80 -8.66 -2.08 -8.09
N PHE A 81 -9.32 -2.66 -9.10
CA PHE A 81 -9.37 -2.15 -10.47
C PHE A 81 -10.76 -1.61 -10.84
N VAL A 82 -11.71 -1.58 -9.90
CA VAL A 82 -13.00 -0.91 -10.09
C VAL A 82 -12.88 0.53 -9.60
N PRO A 83 -13.04 1.52 -10.49
CA PRO A 83 -12.94 2.92 -10.11
C PRO A 83 -14.09 3.33 -9.19
N ALA A 84 -13.75 4.02 -8.08
CA ALA A 84 -14.73 4.73 -7.29
C ALA A 84 -15.38 5.83 -8.15
N LEU A 85 -16.72 5.90 -8.12
CA LEU A 85 -17.51 6.82 -8.93
C LEU A 85 -17.25 8.30 -8.60
N ASP A 86 -16.70 8.57 -7.42
CA ASP A 86 -16.64 9.91 -6.84
C ASP A 86 -15.30 10.64 -7.07
N LEU A 87 -14.33 9.99 -7.73
CA LEU A 87 -12.99 10.55 -7.95
C LEU A 87 -12.59 10.54 -9.42
N PRO A 88 -11.81 11.54 -9.90
CA PRO A 88 -11.34 11.57 -11.27
C PRO A 88 -10.52 10.31 -11.57
N VAL A 89 -10.95 9.51 -12.56
CA VAL A 89 -10.29 8.23 -12.86
C VAL A 89 -8.80 8.39 -13.15
N TRP A 90 -8.41 9.53 -13.70
CA TRP A 90 -7.02 9.90 -13.96
C TRP A 90 -6.15 9.86 -12.71
N GLY A 91 -6.71 10.23 -11.55
CA GLY A 91 -6.02 10.15 -10.25
C GLY A 91 -5.71 8.71 -9.86
N ALA A 92 -6.69 7.81 -9.98
CA ALA A 92 -6.51 6.38 -9.71
C ALA A 92 -5.51 5.74 -10.68
N LEU A 93 -5.62 6.03 -11.98
CA LEU A 93 -4.68 5.53 -12.99
C LEU A 93 -3.25 6.01 -12.75
N ALA A 94 -3.07 7.29 -12.39
CA ALA A 94 -1.75 7.84 -12.09
C ALA A 94 -1.14 7.20 -10.83
N GLN A 95 -1.94 7.01 -9.78
CA GLN A 95 -1.52 6.34 -8.56
C GLN A 95 -1.09 4.90 -8.80
N ILE A 96 -1.88 4.13 -9.56
CA ILE A 96 -1.52 2.76 -9.95
C ILE A 96 -0.22 2.80 -10.75
N LEU A 97 -0.16 3.59 -11.82
CA LEU A 97 1.03 3.64 -12.69
C LEU A 97 2.31 3.97 -11.92
N LEU A 98 2.26 4.96 -11.03
CA LEU A 98 3.43 5.41 -10.28
C LEU A 98 3.77 4.46 -9.15
N VAL A 99 2.83 4.16 -8.25
CA VAL A 99 3.13 3.41 -7.02
C VAL A 99 3.26 1.92 -7.29
N PHE A 100 2.37 1.31 -8.10
CA PHE A 100 2.54 -0.09 -8.48
C PHE A 100 3.76 -0.26 -9.38
N GLY A 101 4.02 0.70 -10.28
CA GLY A 101 5.21 0.66 -11.15
C GLY A 101 6.51 0.69 -10.35
N ILE A 102 6.65 1.64 -9.42
CA ILE A 102 7.81 1.70 -8.53
C ILE A 102 7.91 0.42 -7.68
N ALA A 103 6.79 -0.06 -7.13
CA ALA A 103 6.76 -1.27 -6.33
C ALA A 103 7.18 -2.51 -7.12
N GLU A 104 6.64 -2.71 -8.32
CA GLU A 104 6.97 -3.83 -9.20
C GLU A 104 8.45 -3.83 -9.60
N ILE A 105 9.00 -2.66 -9.92
CA ILE A 105 10.43 -2.52 -10.23
C ILE A 105 11.29 -2.88 -9.01
N CYS A 106 10.89 -2.40 -7.82
CA CYS A 106 11.68 -2.52 -6.60
C CYS A 106 11.57 -3.89 -5.91
N LEU A 107 10.39 -4.49 -5.96
CA LEU A 107 10.00 -5.66 -5.15
C LEU A 107 9.69 -6.88 -6.01
N GLY A 108 9.39 -6.69 -7.30
CA GLY A 108 8.83 -7.69 -8.18
C GLY A 108 7.31 -7.82 -8.04
N TRP A 109 6.67 -8.29 -9.12
CA TRP A 109 5.21 -8.32 -9.25
C TRP A 109 4.50 -9.10 -8.12
N TRP A 110 5.03 -10.26 -7.73
CA TRP A 110 4.45 -11.09 -6.68
C TRP A 110 4.37 -10.37 -5.33
N ARG A 111 5.47 -9.73 -4.91
CA ARG A 111 5.51 -9.03 -3.63
C ARG A 111 4.61 -7.81 -3.64
N THR A 112 4.60 -7.07 -4.75
CA THR A 112 3.67 -5.95 -4.95
C THR A 112 2.22 -6.39 -4.80
N LEU A 113 1.81 -7.49 -5.45
CA LEU A 113 0.45 -8.01 -5.35
C LEU A 113 0.10 -8.47 -3.94
N VAL A 114 1.00 -9.20 -3.25
CA VAL A 114 0.74 -9.68 -1.89
C VAL A 114 0.57 -8.50 -0.92
N ILE A 115 1.45 -7.49 -0.99
CA ILE A 115 1.37 -6.32 -0.11
C ILE A 115 0.11 -5.51 -0.42
N ALA A 116 -0.19 -5.29 -1.70
CA ALA A 116 -1.42 -4.61 -2.13
C ALA A 116 -2.66 -5.35 -1.63
N TYR A 117 -2.69 -6.68 -1.76
CA TYR A 117 -3.80 -7.51 -1.30
C TYR A 117 -3.98 -7.45 0.21
N VAL A 118 -2.89 -7.55 0.99
CA VAL A 118 -2.96 -7.44 2.46
C VAL A 118 -3.45 -6.05 2.89
N ALA A 119 -2.97 -4.99 2.24
CA ALA A 119 -3.39 -3.62 2.53
C ALA A 119 -4.89 -3.42 2.27
N THR A 120 -5.39 -3.86 1.11
CA THR A 120 -6.82 -3.78 0.78
C THR A 120 -7.68 -4.66 1.69
N LEU A 121 -7.24 -5.90 1.95
CA LEU A 121 -7.97 -6.82 2.83
C LEU A 121 -8.07 -6.26 4.25
N ALA A 122 -7.02 -5.62 4.76
CA ALA A 122 -7.03 -4.97 6.07
C ALA A 122 -8.07 -3.84 6.13
N GLY A 123 -8.18 -3.02 5.09
CA GLY A 123 -9.22 -2.00 4.96
C GLY A 123 -10.62 -2.62 5.02
N THR A 124 -10.90 -3.62 4.17
CA THR A 124 -12.21 -4.29 4.13
C THR A 124 -12.57 -5.01 5.44
N LEU A 125 -11.59 -5.63 6.11
CA LEU A 125 -11.81 -6.26 7.41
C LEU A 125 -12.06 -5.22 8.50
N TYR A 126 -11.37 -4.08 8.46
CA TYR A 126 -11.62 -2.98 9.39
C TYR A 126 -13.04 -2.44 9.25
N ALA A 127 -13.54 -2.21 8.02
CA ALA A 127 -14.91 -1.76 7.80
C ALA A 127 -15.94 -2.70 8.47
N ARG A 128 -15.75 -4.02 8.33
CA ARG A 128 -16.60 -5.04 8.96
C ARG A 128 -16.53 -5.02 10.48
N VAL A 129 -15.32 -4.97 11.05
CA VAL A 129 -15.11 -4.95 12.50
C VAL A 129 -15.63 -3.64 13.11
N GLY A 130 -15.40 -2.51 12.46
CA GLY A 130 -15.86 -1.20 12.90
C GLY A 130 -17.39 -1.11 12.92
N ILE A 131 -18.07 -1.65 11.91
CA ILE A 131 -19.55 -1.73 11.91
C ILE A 131 -20.04 -2.65 13.04
N ALA A 132 -19.40 -3.81 13.25
CA ALA A 132 -19.77 -4.74 14.32
C ALA A 132 -19.56 -4.16 15.73
N LEU A 133 -18.59 -3.27 15.91
CA LEU A 133 -18.35 -2.56 17.17
C LEU A 133 -19.38 -1.45 17.44
N GLY A 134 -20.08 -0.99 16.41
CA GLY A 134 -21.09 0.06 16.48
C GLY A 134 -20.52 1.47 16.72
N PRO A 135 -21.30 2.53 16.48
CA PRO A 135 -20.81 3.93 16.43
C PRO A 135 -20.31 4.49 17.76
N HIS A 136 -20.52 3.79 18.88
CA HIS A 136 -20.14 4.24 20.22
C HIS A 136 -18.74 3.75 20.65
N GLY A 137 -18.09 2.90 19.85
CA GLY A 137 -16.71 2.47 20.07
C GLY A 137 -15.69 3.41 19.42
N PHE A 138 -14.47 3.50 19.97
CA PHE A 138 -13.37 4.31 19.41
C PHE A 138 -12.95 3.90 17.99
N LEU A 139 -13.19 2.64 17.62
CA LEU A 139 -13.01 2.09 16.25
C LEU A 139 -14.34 1.83 15.54
N GLY A 140 -15.42 2.33 16.12
CA GLY A 140 -16.79 2.11 15.69
C GLY A 140 -17.13 2.82 14.39
N LEU A 141 -17.96 2.19 13.57
CA LEU A 141 -18.55 2.77 12.38
C LEU A 141 -20.07 2.76 12.51
N PRO A 142 -20.75 3.82 12.04
CA PRO A 142 -22.21 3.81 11.94
C PRO A 142 -22.67 2.75 10.92
N ALA A 143 -23.84 2.16 11.16
CA ALA A 143 -24.39 1.13 10.28
C ALA A 143 -24.66 1.63 8.85
N SER A 144 -24.77 2.94 8.63
CA SER A 144 -24.88 3.56 7.30
C SER A 144 -23.67 3.25 6.40
N ASP A 145 -22.50 3.02 7.00
CA ASP A 145 -21.25 2.77 6.28
C ASP A 145 -21.21 1.36 5.67
N SER A 146 -22.15 0.48 6.03
CA SER A 146 -22.22 -0.88 5.46
C SER A 146 -22.60 -0.92 3.98
N LEU A 147 -23.22 0.16 3.48
CA LEU A 147 -23.69 0.34 2.10
C LEU A 147 -22.68 1.07 1.22
N VAL A 148 -21.62 1.64 1.81
CA VAL A 148 -20.57 2.34 1.07
C VAL A 148 -19.73 1.31 0.33
N VAL A 149 -19.43 1.61 -0.94
CA VAL A 149 -18.67 0.72 -1.81
C VAL A 149 -17.18 0.95 -1.55
N ASP A 150 -16.51 -0.02 -0.90
CA ASP A 150 -15.07 -0.02 -0.62
C ASP A 150 -14.29 -0.47 -1.86
N THR A 151 -14.42 0.29 -2.94
CA THR A 151 -13.66 0.01 -4.17
C THR A 151 -12.66 1.09 -4.46
N GLY A 152 -11.45 0.67 -4.80
CA GLY A 152 -10.43 1.54 -5.35
C GLY A 152 -9.02 1.11 -4.98
N PRO A 153 -8.03 1.55 -5.75
CA PRO A 153 -6.62 1.20 -5.51
C PRO A 153 -6.02 1.92 -4.30
N SER A 154 -6.71 2.91 -3.71
CA SER A 154 -6.13 3.88 -2.77
C SER A 154 -5.52 3.23 -1.53
N ALA A 155 -6.22 2.29 -0.87
CA ALA A 155 -5.68 1.57 0.30
C ALA A 155 -4.41 0.77 -0.05
N ALA A 156 -4.40 0.10 -1.20
CA ALA A 156 -3.22 -0.61 -1.68
C ALA A 156 -2.08 0.34 -2.06
N VAL A 157 -2.38 1.47 -2.68
CA VAL A 157 -1.40 2.52 -3.03
C VAL A 157 -0.76 3.09 -1.77
N VAL A 158 -1.55 3.46 -0.77
CA VAL A 158 -1.04 3.99 0.51
C VAL A 158 -0.19 2.93 1.22
N GLY A 159 -0.68 1.69 1.30
CA GLY A 159 0.07 0.58 1.88
C GLY A 159 1.41 0.33 1.18
N LEU A 160 1.42 0.24 -0.16
CA LEU A 160 2.65 0.07 -0.94
C LEU A 160 3.61 1.25 -0.77
N ALA A 161 3.10 2.49 -0.73
CA ALA A 161 3.91 3.68 -0.53
C ALA A 161 4.64 3.63 0.82
N VAL A 162 3.92 3.31 1.91
CA VAL A 162 4.52 3.15 3.25
C VAL A 162 5.54 2.01 3.27
N PHE A 163 5.22 0.86 2.67
CA PHE A 163 6.14 -0.27 2.60
C PHE A 163 7.44 0.07 1.86
N LEU A 164 7.34 0.71 0.70
CA LEU A 164 8.49 1.14 -0.09
C LEU A 164 9.34 2.17 0.67
N CYS A 165 8.68 3.17 1.27
CA CYS A 165 9.38 4.16 2.07
C CYS A 165 10.13 3.51 3.23
N TRP A 166 9.50 2.56 3.93
CA TRP A 166 10.16 1.79 4.98
C TRP A 166 11.36 1.00 4.45
N ARG A 167 11.17 0.24 3.36
CA ARG A 167 12.18 -0.64 2.76
C ARG A 167 13.42 0.11 2.25
N TYR A 168 13.24 1.33 1.76
CA TYR A 168 14.30 2.20 1.27
C TYR A 168 14.76 3.25 2.30
N ARG A 169 14.29 3.14 3.54
CA ARG A 169 14.63 4.02 4.68
C ARG A 169 14.24 5.48 4.47
N ALA A 170 13.26 5.74 3.62
CA ALA A 170 12.62 7.03 3.43
C ALA A 170 11.56 7.28 4.53
N TYR A 171 12.00 7.29 5.79
CA TYR A 171 11.10 7.34 6.95
C TYR A 171 10.38 8.68 7.11
N VAL A 172 10.99 9.79 6.67
CA VAL A 172 10.33 11.11 6.69
C VAL A 172 9.16 11.10 5.72
N THR A 173 9.38 10.53 4.53
CA THR A 173 8.34 10.39 3.50
C THR A 173 7.20 9.48 3.98
N ALA A 174 7.54 8.34 4.61
CA ALA A 174 6.55 7.46 5.23
C ALA A 174 5.73 8.20 6.30
N GLY A 175 6.40 8.95 7.19
CA GLY A 175 5.75 9.73 8.23
C GLY A 175 4.79 10.78 7.66
N VAL A 176 5.20 11.50 6.61
CA VAL A 176 4.33 12.47 5.92
C VAL A 176 3.10 11.80 5.33
N VAL A 177 3.23 10.63 4.70
CA VAL A 177 2.06 9.88 4.18
C VAL A 177 1.12 9.50 5.32
N VAL A 178 1.63 8.95 6.42
CA VAL A 178 0.81 8.58 7.58
C VAL A 178 0.09 9.80 8.16
N VAL A 179 0.81 10.91 8.37
CA VAL A 179 0.23 12.15 8.89
C VAL A 179 -0.83 12.70 7.94
N ALA A 180 -0.60 12.67 6.63
CA ALA A 180 -1.58 13.11 5.64
C ALA A 180 -2.89 12.27 5.74
N MET A 181 -2.78 10.96 5.89
CA MET A 181 -3.95 10.08 6.05
C MET A 181 -4.68 10.33 7.38
N VAL A 182 -3.94 10.56 8.47
CA VAL A 182 -4.54 10.94 9.77
C VAL A 182 -5.29 12.27 9.66
N VAL A 183 -4.68 13.27 9.03
CA VAL A 183 -5.33 14.58 8.80
C VAL A 183 -6.57 14.42 7.93
N GLU A 184 -6.53 13.57 6.90
CA GLU A 184 -7.71 13.27 6.08
C GLU A 184 -8.87 12.69 6.92
N VAL A 185 -8.57 11.73 7.81
CA VAL A 185 -9.58 11.16 8.72
C VAL A 185 -10.15 12.22 9.67
N LEU A 186 -9.31 13.07 10.23
CA LEU A 186 -9.73 14.11 11.17
C LEU A 186 -10.56 15.21 10.50
N LEU A 187 -10.30 15.53 9.22
CA LEU A 187 -10.99 16.59 8.50
C LEU A 187 -12.26 16.13 7.81
N LYS A 188 -12.31 14.88 7.31
CA LYS A 188 -13.43 14.37 6.50
C LYS A 188 -14.33 13.38 7.25
N GLU A 189 -13.89 12.85 8.39
CA GLU A 189 -14.56 11.75 9.12
C GLU A 189 -15.05 10.62 8.19
N ASN A 190 -14.29 10.32 7.14
CA ASN A 190 -14.72 9.38 6.10
C ASN A 190 -14.27 7.95 6.40
N LEU A 191 -15.08 6.99 5.95
CA LEU A 191 -14.77 5.56 6.01
C LEU A 191 -13.45 5.24 5.30
N ALA A 192 -13.26 5.80 4.09
CA ALA A 192 -12.08 5.60 3.27
C ALA A 192 -10.75 5.96 3.98
N GLY A 193 -10.71 7.05 4.76
CA GLY A 193 -9.51 7.41 5.51
C GLY A 193 -9.20 6.42 6.63
N LYS A 194 -10.24 5.86 7.29
CA LYS A 194 -10.06 4.85 8.34
C LYS A 194 -9.57 3.52 7.76
N GLU A 195 -10.03 3.13 6.58
CA GLU A 195 -9.48 2.00 5.83
C GLU A 195 -8.01 2.21 5.46
N HIS A 196 -7.62 3.43 5.06
CA HIS A 196 -6.22 3.74 4.79
C HIS A 196 -5.35 3.59 6.04
N LEU A 197 -5.84 4.01 7.22
CA LEU A 197 -5.14 3.77 8.49
C LEU A 197 -5.02 2.27 8.81
N ALA A 198 -6.07 1.48 8.57
CA ALA A 198 -6.01 0.03 8.74
C ALA A 198 -5.00 -0.62 7.79
N ALA A 199 -4.97 -0.19 6.53
CA ALA A 199 -3.98 -0.62 5.54
C ALA A 199 -2.55 -0.28 5.97
N ILE A 200 -2.31 0.95 6.46
CA ILE A 200 -1.02 1.38 7.01
C ILE A 200 -0.60 0.49 8.18
N ALA A 201 -1.51 0.25 9.13
CA ALA A 201 -1.22 -0.56 10.31
C ALA A 201 -0.80 -1.99 9.93
N ALA A 202 -1.54 -2.64 9.01
CA ALA A 202 -1.21 -3.97 8.52
C ALA A 202 0.15 -4.01 7.82
N VAL A 203 0.46 -3.01 6.99
CA VAL A 203 1.75 -2.92 6.32
C VAL A 203 2.90 -2.68 7.30
N LEU A 204 2.73 -1.82 8.31
CA LEU A 204 3.74 -1.60 9.34
C LEU A 204 4.04 -2.89 10.13
N VAL A 205 3.01 -3.70 10.40
CA VAL A 205 3.20 -5.05 10.99
C VAL A 205 4.03 -5.93 10.06
N LEU A 206 3.75 -5.96 8.75
CA LEU A 206 4.57 -6.70 7.78
C LEU A 206 6.02 -6.22 7.76
N CYS A 207 6.24 -4.90 7.78
CA CYS A 207 7.57 -4.31 7.88
C CYS A 207 8.30 -4.76 9.15
N GLY A 208 7.62 -4.73 10.31
CA GLY A 208 8.16 -5.19 11.58
C GLY A 208 8.52 -6.67 11.59
N ILE A 209 7.64 -7.53 11.07
CA ILE A 209 7.90 -8.97 10.94
C ILE A 209 9.10 -9.23 10.02
N SER A 210 9.19 -8.51 8.90
CA SER A 210 10.33 -8.62 7.98
C SER A 210 11.64 -8.25 8.67
N GLU A 211 11.66 -7.17 9.44
CA GLU A 211 12.85 -6.73 10.19
C GLU A 211 13.25 -7.75 11.26
N LEU A 212 12.28 -8.31 11.99
CA LEU A 212 12.52 -9.33 13.01
C LEU A 212 13.08 -10.63 12.40
N ARG A 213 12.61 -11.03 11.22
CA ARG A 213 13.12 -12.21 10.49
C ARG A 213 14.51 -11.99 9.90
N HIS A 214 14.87 -10.75 9.60
CA HIS A 214 16.19 -10.39 9.06
C HIS A 214 17.21 -10.00 10.14
N ARG A 215 16.81 -9.93 11.42
CA ARG A 215 17.77 -9.84 12.52
C ARG A 215 18.45 -11.20 12.69
N PRO A 216 19.78 -11.30 12.45
CA PRO A 216 20.49 -12.52 12.81
C PRO A 216 20.34 -12.78 14.32
N PRO A 217 20.19 -14.04 14.77
CA PRO A 217 20.19 -14.36 16.18
C PRO A 217 21.47 -13.83 16.82
N GLY A 218 21.35 -13.23 18.01
CA GLY A 218 22.36 -12.42 18.68
C GLY A 218 23.82 -12.82 18.45
N ARG A 219 24.58 -11.92 17.83
CA ARG A 219 26.03 -11.85 18.07
C ARG A 219 26.22 -11.03 19.34
N ASP A 220 25.96 -11.67 20.47
CA ASP A 220 26.30 -11.09 21.77
C ASP A 220 27.81 -10.83 21.82
N ARG A 221 28.10 -9.62 22.26
CA ARG A 221 29.43 -9.09 22.50
C ARG A 221 30.02 -9.77 23.72
N THR A 222 31.08 -10.55 23.54
CA THR A 222 32.19 -10.58 24.49
C THR A 222 33.50 -10.53 23.71
N GLY A 223 33.81 -9.33 23.18
CA GLY A 223 35.20 -8.92 23.11
C GLY A 223 35.66 -8.63 24.54
N SER A 224 36.25 -9.62 25.21
CA SER A 224 37.18 -9.34 26.29
C SER A 224 38.53 -9.09 25.63
N GLY A 225 38.94 -7.83 25.64
CA GLY A 225 40.29 -7.47 25.23
C GLY A 225 41.32 -8.15 26.13
N SER A 226 42.39 -8.62 25.53
CA SER A 226 43.72 -8.50 26.13
C SER A 226 44.65 -8.02 25.02
N GLY A 227 44.79 -6.70 24.92
CA GLY A 227 45.88 -6.11 24.17
C GLY A 227 47.19 -6.43 24.89
N LEU A 228 48.05 -7.23 24.26
CA LEU A 228 49.49 -7.27 24.46
C LEU A 228 50.13 -7.83 23.17
N PRO A 229 51.12 -7.15 22.55
CA PRO A 229 52.04 -7.82 21.64
C PRO A 229 53.21 -8.40 22.47
N PRO A 230 53.74 -9.57 22.09
CA PRO A 230 55.20 -9.65 22.03
C PRO A 230 55.75 -10.47 20.84
N ILE A 231 56.58 -9.79 20.07
CA ILE A 231 57.96 -10.12 19.64
C ILE A 231 58.39 -11.61 19.54
N GLN A 232 58.85 -11.94 18.33
CA GLN A 232 59.91 -12.85 17.84
C GLN A 232 60.14 -14.25 18.45
N SER A 233 60.17 -15.23 17.55
CA SER A 233 61.35 -16.07 17.27
C SER A 233 61.31 -16.52 15.81
#